data_AF-A0A3D0RPQ7-F1
#
_entry.id   AF-A0A3D0RPQ7-F1
#
_cell.length_a   1.000
_cell.length_b   1.000
_cell.length_c   1.000
_cell.angle_alpha   90.00
_cell.angle_beta   90.00
_cell.angle_gamma   90.00
#
_symmetry.space_group_name_H-M   'P 1'
#
loop_
_entity.id
_entity.type
_entity.pdbx_description
1 polymer ?
#
loop_
_entity_poly.entity_id
_entity_poly.type
_entity_poly.pdbx_seq_one_letter_code
_entity_poly.pdbx_strand_id
1 'polypeptide(L)' 'MTEPVDGKTTVSPEVLTTIARLSALEVQGVSRFAEVAGGVNRLFKRGVGDGVRIEAKDNIALVDLHLILKQDVNIREVSR' A
#
# COMPACT_ATOMS: atom_id res chain seq x y z
N MET A 1 -0.07 38.39 -9.34
CA MET A 1 0.65 37.40 -10.15
C MET A 1 1.10 36.32 -9.19
N THR A 2 0.55 35.11 -9.27
CA THR A 2 0.88 34.00 -8.38
C THR A 2 2.17 33.37 -8.90
N GLU A 3 3.22 33.36 -8.08
CA GLU A 3 4.49 32.69 -8.35
C GLU A 3 4.23 31.21 -8.75
N PRO A 4 4.90 30.67 -9.77
CA PRO A 4 4.77 29.25 -10.10
C PRO A 4 5.28 28.41 -8.94
N VAL A 5 4.50 27.42 -8.50
CA VAL A 5 4.91 26.46 -7.47
C VAL A 5 5.95 25.53 -8.08
N ASP A 6 7.20 25.98 -8.15
CA ASP A 6 8.34 25.16 -8.49
C ASP A 6 8.65 24.27 -7.28
N GLY A 7 8.52 22.94 -7.44
CA GLY A 7 8.66 21.97 -6.35
C GLY A 7 7.54 20.93 -6.23
N LYS A 8 6.62 20.83 -7.19
CA LYS A 8 5.59 19.77 -7.18
C LYS A 8 6.14 18.46 -7.75
N THR A 9 6.38 17.48 -6.88
CA THR A 9 6.69 16.09 -7.29
C THR A 9 5.40 15.31 -7.48
N THR A 10 5.21 14.72 -8.66
CA THR A 10 4.08 13.83 -8.95
C THR A 10 4.54 12.39 -8.87
N VAL A 11 3.83 11.56 -8.10
CA VAL A 11 4.15 10.14 -7.92
C VAL A 11 2.99 9.31 -8.49
N SER A 12 3.32 8.32 -9.32
CA SER A 12 2.31 7.38 -9.82
C SER A 12 1.77 6.51 -8.68
N PRO A 13 0.47 6.19 -8.64
CA PRO A 13 -0.10 5.27 -7.66
C PRO A 13 0.64 3.91 -7.59
N GLU A 14 1.16 3.42 -8.71
CA GLU A 14 1.92 2.16 -8.78
C GLU A 14 3.26 2.22 -8.02
N VAL A 15 3.88 3.40 -7.97
CA VAL A 15 5.10 3.62 -7.17
C VAL A 15 4.78 3.50 -5.68
N LEU A 16 3.65 4.07 -5.23
CA LEU A 16 3.20 3.94 -3.84
C LEU A 16 2.91 2.48 -3.49
N THR A 17 2.28 1.72 -4.41
CA THR A 17 2.07 0.28 -4.24
C THR A 17 3.40 -0.46 -4.09
N THR A 18 4.38 -0.14 -4.93
CA THR A 18 5.71 -0.77 -4.87
C THR A 18 6.39 -0.49 -3.53
N ILE A 19 6.40 0.78 -3.09
CA ILE A 19 6.98 1.18 -1.79
C ILE A 19 6.32 0.39 -0.66
N ALA A 20 4.99 0.41 -0.59
CA ALA A 20 4.26 -0.27 0.47
C ALA A 20 4.54 -1.79 0.50
N ARG A 21 4.66 -2.43 -0.67
CA ARG A 21 4.98 -3.87 -0.76
C ARG A 21 6.40 -4.17 -0.29
N LEU A 22 7.38 -3.43 -0.78
CA LEU A 22 8.77 -3.64 -0.42
C LEU A 22 8.97 -3.40 1.08
N SER A 23 8.45 -2.29 1.60
CA SER A 23 8.53 -1.96 3.03
C SER A 23 7.88 -3.03 3.91
N ALA A 24 6.71 -3.57 3.53
CA ALA A 24 6.07 -4.64 4.31
C ALA A 24 6.86 -5.96 4.25
N LEU A 25 7.46 -6.32 3.11
CA LEU A 25 8.23 -7.55 2.96
C LEU A 25 9.58 -7.50 3.71
N GLU A 26 10.12 -6.32 3.97
CA GLU A 26 11.33 -6.13 4.78
C GLU A 26 11.10 -6.37 6.28
N VAL A 27 9.84 -6.29 6.75
CA VAL A 27 9.53 -6.50 8.17
C VAL A 27 9.69 -7.97 8.54
N GLN A 28 10.59 -8.25 9.48
CA GLN A 28 10.77 -9.59 10.04
C GLN A 28 9.45 -10.10 10.64
N GLY A 29 8.98 -11.24 10.13
CA GLY A 29 7.72 -11.85 10.57
C GLY A 29 6.62 -11.75 9.53
N VAL A 30 6.76 -10.92 8.51
CA VAL A 30 5.93 -10.99 7.30
C VAL A 30 6.39 -12.17 6.45
N SER A 31 5.44 -12.98 5.96
CA SER A 31 5.72 -14.08 5.03
C SER A 31 5.49 -13.66 3.59
N ARG A 32 4.30 -13.10 3.30
CA ARG A 32 3.87 -12.65 1.98
C ARG A 32 2.61 -11.80 2.08
N PHE A 33 2.19 -11.21 0.96
CA PHE A 33 0.87 -10.62 0.84
C PHE A 33 -0.22 -11.67 0.66
N ALA A 34 -1.39 -11.41 1.21
CA ALA A 34 -2.59 -12.20 0.97
C ALA A 34 -3.19 -11.81 -0.38
N GLU A 35 -3.61 -12.79 -1.18
CA GLU A 35 -4.43 -12.52 -2.36
C GLU A 35 -5.82 -12.09 -1.90
N VAL A 36 -6.16 -10.83 -2.13
CA VAL A 36 -7.48 -10.30 -1.76
C VAL A 36 -8.33 -10.27 -3.01
N ALA A 37 -9.41 -11.06 -3.02
CA ALA A 37 -10.41 -10.97 -4.07
C ALA A 37 -11.04 -9.56 -4.02
N GLY A 38 -10.68 -8.71 -4.97
CA GLY A 38 -11.30 -7.40 -5.12
C GLY A 38 -12.81 -7.55 -5.27
N GLY A 39 -13.58 -7.05 -4.29
CA GLY A 39 -15.04 -7.07 -4.33
C GLY A 39 -15.63 -6.36 -5.56
N VAL A 40 -16.95 -6.45 -5.72
CA VAL A 40 -17.76 -6.00 -6.87
C VAL A 40 -17.48 -4.58 -7.43
N ASN A 41 -16.77 -3.70 -6.72
CA ASN A 41 -16.34 -2.37 -7.19
C ASN A 41 -15.07 -2.37 -8.07
N ARG A 42 -14.76 -3.49 -8.73
CA ARG A 42 -13.53 -3.76 -9.49
C ARG A 42 -13.28 -2.81 -10.67
N LEU A 43 -14.29 -2.08 -11.15
CA LEU A 43 -14.17 -1.26 -12.36
C LEU A 43 -13.43 0.08 -12.16
N PHE A 44 -13.24 0.54 -10.92
CA PHE A 44 -12.68 1.88 -10.64
C PHE A 44 -11.38 1.89 -9.83
N LYS A 45 -10.90 0.77 -9.30
CA LYS A 45 -9.67 0.72 -8.46
C LYS A 45 -8.59 -0.15 -9.11
N ARG A 46 -7.72 0.47 -9.92
CA ARG A 46 -6.45 -0.13 -10.40
C ARG A 46 -5.54 -0.39 -9.18
N GLY A 47 -5.05 -1.63 -9.01
CA GLY A 47 -4.06 -2.00 -7.97
C GLY A 47 -4.48 -3.09 -6.98
N VAL A 48 -5.70 -3.64 -7.07
CA VAL A 48 -6.33 -4.46 -5.99
C VAL A 48 -5.97 -5.96 -6.03
N GLY A 49 -5.02 -6.40 -6.86
CA GLY A 49 -4.72 -7.84 -7.03
C GLY A 49 -3.86 -8.48 -5.95
N ASP A 50 -2.93 -7.73 -5.36
CA ASP A 50 -1.78 -8.32 -4.66
C ASP A 50 -1.74 -8.02 -3.15
N GLY A 51 -2.92 -7.83 -2.54
CA GLY A 51 -3.03 -7.58 -1.10
C GLY A 51 -2.73 -6.15 -0.65
N VAL A 52 -2.63 -5.20 -1.60
CA VAL A 52 -2.47 -3.76 -1.32
C VAL A 52 -3.63 -2.99 -1.92
N ARG A 53 -4.21 -2.08 -1.13
CA ARG A 53 -5.21 -1.11 -1.59
C ARG A 53 -4.74 0.29 -1.24
N ILE A 54 -4.70 1.18 -2.23
CA ILE A 54 -4.29 2.57 -2.04
C ILE A 54 -5.43 3.49 -2.45
N GLU A 55 -5.68 4.49 -1.62
CA GLU A 55 -6.56 5.62 -1.90
C GLU A 55 -5.79 6.93 -1.66
N ALA A 56 -5.62 7.73 -2.70
CA ALA A 56 -4.92 9.01 -2.61
C ALA A 56 -5.92 10.17 -2.71
N LYS A 57 -5.91 11.05 -1.71
CA LYS A 57 -6.76 12.25 -1.66
C LYS A 57 -6.04 13.36 -0.90
N ASP A 58 -6.09 14.59 -1.40
CA ASP A 58 -5.55 15.78 -0.73
C ASP A 58 -4.07 15.62 -0.27
N ASN A 59 -3.22 15.04 -1.12
CA ASN A 59 -1.81 14.70 -0.83
C ASN A 59 -1.60 13.68 0.30
N ILE A 60 -2.65 12.98 0.73
CA ILE A 60 -2.60 11.88 1.69
C ILE A 60 -2.84 10.57 0.95
N ALA A 61 -2.01 9.57 1.20
CA ALA A 61 -2.21 8.20 0.74
C ALA A 61 -2.66 7.32 1.91
N LEU A 62 -3.87 6.77 1.81
CA LEU A 62 -4.40 5.74 2.70
C LEU A 62 -4.06 4.38 2.09
N VAL A 63 -3.42 3.52 2.86
CA VAL A 63 -2.92 2.22 2.39
C VAL A 63 -3.43 1.11 3.30
N ASP A 64 -4.22 0.20 2.73
CA ASP A 64 -4.63 -1.03 3.41
C ASP A 64 -3.75 -2.19 2.92
N LEU A 65 -3.05 -2.84 3.85
CA LEU A 65 -2.19 -4.00 3.58
C LEU A 65 -2.83 -5.26 4.14
N HIS A 66 -2.89 -6.31 3.31
CA HIS A 66 -3.37 -7.63 3.69
C HIS A 66 -2.19 -8.59 3.64
N LEU A 67 -1.75 -9.04 4.80
CA LEU A 67 -0.50 -9.78 4.97
C LEU A 67 -0.76 -11.16 5.58
N ILE A 68 0.07 -12.11 5.19
CA ILE A 68 0.24 -13.39 5.87
C ILE A 68 1.54 -13.30 6.65
N LEU A 69 1.45 -13.51 7.97
CA LEU A 69 2.61 -13.52 8.84
C LEU A 69 3.19 -14.94 8.96
N LYS A 70 4.46 -15.03 9.36
CA LYS A 70 5.12 -16.30 9.69
C LYS A 70 4.43 -16.93 10.91
N GLN A 71 4.51 -18.25 11.03
CA GLN A 71 3.97 -18.95 12.19
C GLN A 71 4.68 -18.48 13.48
N ASP A 72 3.96 -18.51 14.60
CA ASP A 72 4.47 -18.27 15.96
C ASP A 72 5.10 -16.88 16.21
N VAL A 73 4.84 -15.90 15.34
CA VAL A 73 5.22 -14.50 15.58
C VAL A 73 4.15 -13.78 16.40
N ASN A 74 4.58 -12.83 17.23
CA ASN A 74 3.66 -11.92 17.90
C ASN A 74 3.13 -10.88 16.90
N ILE A 75 1.85 -10.98 16.56
CA ILE A 75 1.20 -10.09 15.60
C ILE A 75 1.37 -8.61 15.99
N ARG A 76 1.27 -8.29 17.29
CA ARG A 76 1.40 -6.91 17.77
C ARG A 76 2.82 -6.36 17.60
N GLU A 77 3.83 -7.21 17.68
CA GLU A 77 5.23 -6.78 17.51
C GLU A 77 5.56 -6.60 16.03
N VAL A 78 5.07 -7.48 15.16
CA VAL A 78 5.28 -7.40 13.70
C VAL A 78 4.53 -6.21 13.09
N SER A 79 3.39 -5.80 13.65
CA SER A 79 2.55 -4.70 13.12
C SER A 79 2.79 -3.33 13.76
N ARG A 80 3.89 -3.13 14.49
CA ARG A 80 4.23 -1.85 15.14
C ARG A 80 4.90 -0.85 14.21
#